data_AF-A0A3D3P822-F1
#
_entry.id   AF-A0A3D3P822-F1
#
_cell.length_a   1.000
_cell.length_b   1.000
_cell.length_c   1.000
_cell.angle_alpha   90.00
_cell.angle_beta   90.00
_cell.angle_gamma   90.00
#
_symmetry.space_group_name_H-M   'P 1'
#
loop_
_entity.id
_entity.type
_entity.pdbx_description
1 polymer ?
#
loop_
_entity_poly.entity_id
_entity_poly.type
_entity_poly.pdbx_seq_one_letter_code
_entity_poly.pdbx_strand_id
1 'polypeptide(L)'
;LHSSAENFISENEHFSKSAFSQWTVQDTITFFESYGIEGQEKTLGQLFPVSNKAKDVVKVFTDLCNDLGQEICCNADVKKIEYNNEGSFLVQYEQNGKSIELKTPKVVIASGGLPISKMGATDFGLRIAKQYGLQITETAPALVPLTITGKDAEWFAELSGNTIFSKVSNERASFEENILFTRWGLSGPAILQ
;
A
#
# COMPACT_ATOMS: atom_id res chain seq x y z
N LEU A 1 9.14 11.24 -10.01
CA LEU A 1 9.62 11.87 -11.26
C LEU A 1 8.60 11.78 -12.40
N HIS A 2 7.97 10.62 -12.66
CA HIS A 2 6.97 10.47 -13.74
C HIS A 2 5.63 9.88 -13.28
N SER A 3 5.21 10.15 -12.04
CA SER A 3 3.94 9.65 -11.51
C SER A 3 2.79 10.61 -11.83
N SER A 4 1.70 10.08 -12.36
CA SER A 4 0.46 10.79 -12.67
C SER A 4 -0.75 9.92 -12.35
N ALA A 5 -1.96 10.47 -12.48
CA ALA A 5 -3.19 9.70 -12.28
C ALA A 5 -3.31 8.47 -13.21
N GLU A 6 -2.66 8.49 -14.38
CA GLU A 6 -2.67 7.38 -15.34
C GLU A 6 -1.92 6.14 -14.84
N ASN A 7 -1.08 6.30 -13.82
CA ASN A 7 -0.35 5.20 -13.21
C ASN A 7 -1.16 4.47 -12.11
N PHE A 8 -2.45 4.82 -11.93
CA PHE A 8 -3.32 4.25 -10.90
C PHE A 8 -4.61 3.69 -11.53
N ILE A 9 -4.93 2.44 -11.21
CA ILE A 9 -6.15 1.79 -11.67
C ILE A 9 -7.30 2.16 -10.73
N SER A 10 -8.36 2.75 -11.28
CA SER A 10 -9.56 3.17 -10.56
C SER A 10 -10.76 3.18 -11.49
N GLU A 11 -11.95 2.80 -10.99
CA GLU A 11 -13.22 2.98 -11.71
C GLU A 11 -13.56 4.47 -11.94
N ASN A 12 -12.98 5.35 -11.11
CA ASN A 12 -12.98 6.79 -11.31
C ASN A 12 -11.55 7.27 -11.56
N GLU A 13 -11.16 7.35 -12.82
CA GLU A 13 -9.80 7.74 -13.28
C GLU A 13 -9.42 9.18 -12.87
N HIS A 14 -10.37 10.01 -12.45
CA HIS A 14 -10.10 11.39 -12.07
C HIS A 14 -10.00 11.60 -10.56
N PHE A 15 -10.32 10.57 -9.76
CA PHE A 15 -10.39 10.67 -8.31
C PHE A 15 -9.08 11.14 -7.67
N SER A 16 -7.94 10.59 -8.10
CA SER A 16 -6.61 10.91 -7.54
C SER A 16 -6.04 12.24 -8.00
N LYS A 17 -6.55 12.84 -9.09
CA LYS A 17 -5.98 14.05 -9.70
C LYS A 17 -5.91 15.23 -8.73
N SER A 18 -6.96 15.43 -7.93
CA SER A 18 -7.00 16.54 -6.95
C SER A 18 -5.98 16.36 -5.83
N ALA A 19 -5.75 15.14 -5.35
CA ALA A 19 -4.74 14.87 -4.33
C ALA A 19 -3.33 15.10 -4.89
N PHE A 20 -3.04 14.58 -6.08
CA PHE A 20 -1.72 14.74 -6.71
C PHE A 20 -1.40 16.18 -7.14
N SER A 21 -2.41 17.03 -7.37
CA SER A 21 -2.17 18.46 -7.60
C SER A 21 -1.83 19.23 -6.32
N GLN A 22 -2.25 18.72 -5.15
CA GLN A 22 -2.00 19.35 -3.85
C GLN A 22 -0.70 18.88 -3.19
N TRP A 23 -0.26 17.66 -3.52
CA TRP A 23 1.00 17.09 -3.05
C TRP A 23 1.66 16.31 -4.18
N THR A 24 2.65 16.95 -4.81
CA THR A 24 3.36 16.41 -5.96
C THR A 24 4.50 15.48 -5.55
N VAL A 25 5.08 14.78 -6.53
CA VAL A 25 6.30 14.02 -6.28
C VAL A 25 7.45 14.93 -5.83
N GLN A 26 7.53 16.16 -6.35
CA GLN A 26 8.55 17.12 -5.94
C GLN A 26 8.36 17.59 -4.49
N ASP A 27 7.11 17.74 -4.04
CA ASP A 27 6.81 18.05 -2.64
C ASP A 27 7.25 16.91 -1.72
N THR A 28 7.05 15.66 -2.14
CA THR A 28 7.51 14.48 -1.41
C THR A 28 9.04 14.44 -1.28
N ILE A 29 9.75 14.73 -2.38
CA ILE A 29 11.22 14.78 -2.39
C ILE A 29 11.70 15.88 -1.44
N THR A 30 11.21 17.10 -1.63
CA THR A 30 11.57 18.27 -0.81
C THR A 30 11.28 18.03 0.68
N PHE A 31 10.15 17.40 0.99
CA PHE A 31 9.79 17.02 2.35
C PHE A 31 10.85 16.10 2.97
N PHE A 32 11.18 14.98 2.32
CA PHE A 32 12.17 14.05 2.87
C PHE A 32 13.58 14.65 2.96
N GLU A 33 13.99 15.46 1.98
CA GLU A 33 15.26 16.18 2.01
C GLU A 33 15.35 17.15 3.20
N SER A 34 14.24 17.82 3.56
CA SER A 34 14.19 18.69 4.74
C SER A 34 14.40 17.95 6.07
N TYR A 35 14.16 16.63 6.10
CA TYR A 35 14.45 15.74 7.23
C TYR A 35 15.76 14.96 7.05
N GLY A 36 16.58 15.33 6.06
CA GLY A 36 17.90 14.74 5.82
C GLY A 36 17.88 13.38 5.12
N ILE A 37 16.75 13.00 4.49
CA ILE A 37 16.68 11.80 3.65
C ILE A 37 16.86 12.21 2.18
N GLU A 38 18.06 11.95 1.66
CA GLU A 38 18.34 12.08 0.24
C GLU A 38 17.83 10.85 -0.54
N GLY A 39 17.15 11.10 -1.65
CA GLY A 39 16.65 10.07 -2.56
C GLY A 39 17.62 9.78 -3.70
N GLN A 40 17.75 8.51 -4.07
CA GLN A 40 18.40 8.06 -5.29
C GLN A 40 17.39 7.35 -6.19
N GLU A 41 17.44 7.64 -7.49
CA GLU A 41 16.66 6.90 -8.48
C GLU A 41 17.34 5.56 -8.78
N LYS A 42 16.57 4.48 -8.79
CA LYS A 42 17.06 3.15 -9.17
C LYS A 42 16.77 2.84 -10.64
N THR A 43 15.50 2.76 -10.98
CA THR A 43 15.01 2.47 -12.35
C THR A 43 13.62 3.07 -12.52
N LEU A 44 13.28 3.54 -13.72
CA LEU A 44 11.91 3.95 -14.09
C LEU A 44 11.30 5.00 -13.12
N GLY A 45 12.10 5.93 -12.60
CA GLY A 45 11.63 6.96 -11.67
C GLY A 45 11.37 6.49 -10.24
N GLN A 46 11.76 5.25 -9.88
CA GLN A 46 11.63 4.73 -8.51
C GLN A 46 12.70 5.32 -7.61
N LEU A 47 12.26 6.02 -6.55
CA LEU A 47 13.14 6.67 -5.58
C LEU A 47 13.29 5.81 -4.32
N PHE A 48 14.53 5.64 -3.88
CA PHE A 48 14.90 4.97 -2.64
C PHE A 48 15.79 5.89 -1.79
N PRO A 49 15.75 5.81 -0.46
CA PRO A 49 16.75 6.48 0.36
C PRO A 49 18.16 6.03 -0.02
N VAL A 50 19.12 6.96 -0.11
CA VAL A 50 20.54 6.63 -0.33
C VAL A 50 21.05 5.65 0.74
N SER A 51 20.54 5.77 1.97
CA SER A 51 20.85 4.88 3.09
C SER A 51 20.39 3.42 2.91
N ASN A 52 19.51 3.16 1.94
CA ASN A 52 18.82 1.87 1.73
C ASN A 52 18.08 1.34 2.97
N LYS A 53 17.63 2.24 3.87
CA LYS A 53 16.99 1.88 5.14
C LYS A 53 15.57 2.41 5.22
N ALA A 54 14.59 1.52 5.09
CA ALA A 54 13.17 1.87 5.26
C ALA A 54 12.86 2.46 6.65
N LYS A 55 13.62 2.07 7.69
CA LYS A 55 13.48 2.61 9.05
C LYS A 55 13.72 4.11 9.14
N ASP A 56 14.48 4.70 8.22
CA ASP A 56 14.75 6.14 8.23
C ASP A 56 13.47 6.91 7.86
N VAL A 57 12.73 6.41 6.86
CA VAL A 57 11.40 6.95 6.48
C VAL A 57 10.40 6.82 7.62
N VAL A 58 10.34 5.66 8.29
CA VAL A 58 9.48 5.47 9.47
C VAL A 58 9.83 6.46 10.57
N LYS A 59 11.12 6.66 10.82
CA LYS A 59 11.61 7.56 11.88
C LYS A 59 11.14 9.00 11.66
N VAL A 60 11.17 9.50 10.43
CA VAL A 60 10.68 10.85 10.08
C VAL A 60 9.25 11.05 10.57
N PHE A 61 8.35 10.10 10.27
CA PHE A 61 6.95 10.21 10.69
C PHE A 61 6.76 10.02 12.20
N THR A 62 7.49 9.11 12.84
CA THR A 62 7.36 8.93 14.31
C THR A 62 7.90 10.13 15.08
N ASP A 63 9.01 10.73 14.61
CA ASP A 63 9.57 11.95 15.19
C ASP A 63 8.57 13.12 15.02
N LEU A 64 8.00 13.27 13.82
CA LEU A 64 6.98 14.28 13.55
C LEU A 64 5.76 14.18 14.45
N CYS A 65 5.24 12.96 14.66
CA CYS A 65 4.15 12.75 15.59
C CYS A 65 4.54 13.18 17.00
N ASN A 66 5.73 12.80 17.47
CA ASN A 66 6.23 13.18 18.78
C ASN A 66 6.38 14.71 18.92
N ASP A 67 6.99 15.37 17.94
CA ASP A 67 7.25 16.83 17.96
C ASP A 67 5.95 17.65 17.92
N LEU A 68 4.92 17.12 17.26
CA LEU A 68 3.58 17.72 17.20
C LEU A 68 2.65 17.27 18.35
N GLY A 69 3.16 16.52 19.32
CA GLY A 69 2.39 16.00 20.45
C GLY A 69 1.26 15.05 20.06
N GLN A 70 1.38 14.37 18.92
CA GLN A 70 0.44 13.35 18.45
C GLN A 70 0.80 11.99 19.06
N GLU A 71 -0.18 11.33 19.66
CA GLU A 71 0.01 10.03 20.31
C GLU A 71 -0.03 8.88 19.32
N ILE A 72 0.95 7.97 19.39
CA ILE A 72 0.96 6.70 18.65
C ILE A 72 0.71 5.56 19.63
N CYS A 73 -0.49 4.98 19.58
CA CYS A 73 -0.89 3.83 20.38
C CYS A 73 -0.63 2.52 19.63
N CYS A 74 0.51 1.88 19.89
CA CYS A 74 0.82 0.55 19.36
C CYS A 74 0.09 -0.57 20.12
N ASN A 75 0.02 -1.76 19.51
CA ASN A 75 -0.68 -2.93 20.06
C ASN A 75 -2.14 -2.64 20.44
N ALA A 76 -2.77 -1.72 19.70
CA ALA A 76 -4.14 -1.27 19.88
C ALA A 76 -4.97 -1.77 18.69
N ASP A 77 -5.79 -2.79 18.91
CA ASP A 77 -6.63 -3.39 17.87
C ASP A 77 -8.04 -2.80 17.93
N VAL A 78 -8.38 -1.97 16.94
CA VAL A 78 -9.69 -1.32 16.87
C VAL A 78 -10.75 -2.34 16.49
N LYS A 79 -11.73 -2.53 17.37
CA LYS A 79 -12.81 -3.50 17.19
C LYS A 79 -14.06 -2.86 16.61
N LYS A 80 -14.38 -1.63 17.00
CA LYS A 80 -15.65 -0.98 16.69
C LYS A 80 -15.52 0.52 16.55
N ILE A 81 -16.27 1.10 15.61
CA ILE A 81 -16.41 2.54 15.42
C ILE A 81 -17.89 2.83 15.19
N GLU A 82 -18.53 3.57 16.09
CA GLU A 82 -19.95 3.93 16.00
C GLU A 82 -20.13 5.44 16.07
N TYR A 83 -20.91 6.00 15.15
CA TYR A 83 -21.36 7.37 15.22
C TYR A 83 -22.57 7.47 16.15
N ASN A 84 -22.48 8.30 17.18
CA ASN A 84 -23.55 8.51 18.15
C ASN A 84 -24.43 9.71 17.79
N ASN A 85 -25.62 9.74 18.39
CA ASN A 85 -26.60 10.80 18.19
C ASN A 85 -26.15 12.18 18.74
N GLU A 86 -25.03 12.22 19.47
CA GLU A 86 -24.44 13.45 20.03
C GLU A 86 -23.41 14.08 19.08
N GLY A 87 -23.27 13.55 17.86
CA GLY A 87 -22.40 14.12 16.82
C GLY A 87 -20.94 13.72 16.92
N SER A 88 -20.64 12.55 17.52
CA SER A 88 -19.27 12.06 17.71
C SER A 88 -19.15 10.57 17.43
N PHE A 89 -17.93 10.10 17.18
CA PHE A 89 -17.61 8.69 17.09
C PHE A 89 -17.19 8.14 18.45
N LEU A 90 -17.70 6.97 18.78
CA LEU A 90 -17.19 6.09 19.81
C LEU A 90 -16.31 5.02 19.15
N VAL A 91 -15.02 5.03 19.48
CA VAL A 91 -14.02 4.07 19.01
C VAL A 91 -13.69 3.12 20.15
N GLN A 92 -13.91 1.82 19.94
CA GLN A 92 -13.55 0.78 20.90
C GLN A 92 -12.36 -0.01 20.36
N TYR A 93 -11.32 -0.14 21.16
CA TYR A 93 -10.13 -0.92 20.81
C TYR A 93 -9.62 -1.73 22.00
N GLU A 94 -8.92 -2.81 21.70
CA GLU A 94 -8.25 -3.65 22.69
C GLU A 94 -6.77 -3.34 22.73
N GLN A 95 -6.22 -3.16 23.92
CA GLN A 95 -4.78 -2.98 24.13
C GLN A 95 -4.35 -3.74 25.38
N ASN A 96 -3.35 -4.61 25.25
CA ASN A 96 -2.82 -5.44 26.36
C ASN A 96 -3.93 -6.21 27.12
N GLY A 97 -4.92 -6.74 26.38
CA GLY A 97 -6.05 -7.49 26.94
C GLY A 97 -7.13 -6.65 27.64
N LYS A 98 -7.07 -5.32 27.53
CA LYS A 98 -8.09 -4.41 28.08
C LYS A 98 -8.87 -3.75 26.94
N SER A 99 -10.19 -3.66 27.11
CA SER A 99 -11.04 -2.86 26.24
C SER A 99 -10.99 -1.39 26.68
N ILE A 100 -10.76 -0.49 25.72
CA ILE A 100 -10.66 0.95 25.92
C ILE A 100 -11.64 1.64 24.95
N GLU A 101 -12.26 2.72 25.42
CA GLU A 101 -13.17 3.54 24.62
C GLU A 101 -12.64 4.96 24.45
N LEU A 102 -12.76 5.50 23.24
CA LEU A 102 -12.41 6.87 22.89
C LEU A 102 -13.60 7.56 22.22
N LYS A 103 -13.91 8.77 22.67
CA LYS A 103 -14.89 9.66 22.03
C LYS A 103 -14.16 10.71 21.21
N THR A 104 -14.47 10.83 19.93
CA THR A 104 -13.83 11.80 19.02
C THR A 104 -14.83 12.36 18.01
N PRO A 105 -14.76 13.65 17.63
CA PRO A 105 -15.62 14.21 16.59
C PRO A 105 -15.29 13.67 15.19
N LYS A 106 -14.07 13.14 14.97
CA LYS A 106 -13.59 12.72 13.65
C LYS A 106 -12.77 11.44 13.73
N VAL A 107 -12.89 10.63 12.69
CA VAL A 107 -12.11 9.40 12.49
C VAL A 107 -11.58 9.38 11.07
N VAL A 108 -10.30 9.04 10.92
CA VAL A 108 -9.65 8.77 9.62
C VAL A 108 -9.32 7.29 9.56
N ILE A 109 -9.80 6.61 8.52
CA ILE A 109 -9.52 5.19 8.30
C ILE A 109 -8.31 5.06 7.37
N ALA A 110 -7.18 4.62 7.92
CA ALA A 110 -5.93 4.41 7.20
C ALA A 110 -5.39 2.96 7.41
N SER A 111 -6.30 1.97 7.49
CA SER A 111 -5.98 0.58 7.88
C SER A 111 -5.36 -0.28 6.76
N GLY A 112 -5.07 0.29 5.59
CA GLY A 112 -4.55 -0.45 4.44
C GLY A 112 -5.58 -1.39 3.79
N GLY A 113 -5.08 -2.33 2.98
CA GLY A 113 -5.86 -3.34 2.26
C GLY A 113 -5.68 -4.76 2.82
N LEU A 114 -6.12 -5.75 2.03
CA LEU A 114 -6.11 -7.17 2.40
C LEU A 114 -4.74 -7.90 2.34
N PRO A 115 -3.78 -7.53 1.47
CA PRO A 115 -2.55 -8.32 1.32
C PRO A 115 -1.66 -8.36 2.57
N ILE A 116 -0.99 -9.51 2.79
CA ILE A 116 0.03 -9.76 3.83
C ILE A 116 -0.55 -9.71 5.27
N SER A 117 -1.50 -10.60 5.57
CA SER A 117 -2.11 -10.74 6.91
C SER A 117 -1.09 -10.97 8.04
N LYS A 118 0.03 -11.63 7.74
CA LYS A 118 1.14 -11.82 8.69
C LYS A 118 1.78 -10.51 9.17
N MET A 119 1.63 -9.41 8.41
CA MET A 119 2.10 -8.07 8.78
C MET A 119 1.00 -7.20 9.42
N GLY A 120 -0.17 -7.78 9.73
CA GLY A 120 -1.27 -7.08 10.40
C GLY A 120 -2.33 -6.50 9.45
N ALA A 121 -2.26 -6.78 8.15
CA ALA A 121 -3.30 -6.39 7.21
C ALA A 121 -4.63 -7.11 7.51
N THR A 122 -5.73 -6.35 7.48
CA THR A 122 -7.09 -6.86 7.75
C THR A 122 -8.11 -6.20 6.82
N ASP A 123 -9.33 -6.72 6.82
CA ASP A 123 -10.46 -6.14 6.10
C ASP A 123 -11.17 -5.01 6.88
N PHE A 124 -10.58 -4.51 7.98
CA PHE A 124 -11.25 -3.60 8.92
C PHE A 124 -11.85 -2.38 8.23
N GLY A 125 -11.07 -1.65 7.42
CA GLY A 125 -11.56 -0.48 6.71
C GLY A 125 -12.71 -0.78 5.75
N LEU A 126 -12.70 -1.96 5.11
CA LEU A 126 -13.80 -2.41 4.24
C LEU A 126 -15.06 -2.73 5.05
N ARG A 127 -14.92 -3.35 6.24
CA ARG A 127 -16.07 -3.59 7.13
C ARG A 127 -16.69 -2.27 7.63
N ILE A 128 -15.85 -1.30 7.99
CA ILE A 128 -16.33 0.03 8.40
C ILE A 128 -17.04 0.74 7.24
N ALA A 129 -16.48 0.72 6.03
CA ALA A 129 -17.13 1.31 4.86
C ALA A 129 -18.52 0.70 4.60
N LYS A 130 -18.65 -0.64 4.65
CA LYS A 130 -19.93 -1.36 4.57
C LYS A 130 -20.91 -0.94 5.68
N GLN A 131 -20.43 -0.82 6.92
CA GLN A 131 -21.25 -0.41 8.07
C GLN A 131 -21.93 0.94 7.84
N TYR A 132 -21.23 1.88 7.20
CA TYR A 132 -21.76 3.21 6.86
C TYR A 132 -22.39 3.29 5.47
N GLY A 133 -22.71 2.14 4.85
CA GLY A 133 -23.45 2.07 3.58
C GLY A 133 -22.65 2.49 2.35
N LEU A 134 -21.32 2.56 2.43
CA LEU A 134 -20.48 2.83 1.27
C LEU A 134 -20.40 1.59 0.37
N GLN A 135 -20.44 1.82 -0.94
CA GLN A 135 -20.18 0.78 -1.92
C GLN A 135 -18.69 0.44 -1.94
N ILE A 136 -18.39 -0.85 -2.11
CA ILE A 136 -17.03 -1.37 -2.17
C ILE A 136 -16.84 -2.03 -3.52
N THR A 137 -15.88 -1.53 -4.30
CA THR A 137 -15.43 -2.16 -5.54
C THR A 137 -14.86 -3.55 -5.26
N GLU A 138 -15.04 -4.49 -6.19
CA GLU A 138 -14.50 -5.84 -6.05
C GLU A 138 -12.97 -5.82 -5.88
N THR A 139 -12.48 -6.55 -4.88
CA THR A 139 -11.05 -6.61 -4.58
C THR A 139 -10.44 -7.87 -5.19
N ALA A 140 -9.33 -7.72 -5.90
CA ALA A 140 -8.53 -8.82 -6.41
C ALA A 140 -7.05 -8.68 -5.98
N PRO A 141 -6.29 -9.78 -5.87
CA PRO A 141 -4.84 -9.71 -5.74
C PRO A 141 -4.22 -8.93 -6.91
N ALA A 142 -3.34 -7.99 -6.60
CA ALA A 142 -2.61 -7.17 -7.56
C ALA A 142 -1.13 -7.13 -7.18
N LEU A 143 -0.25 -6.91 -8.15
CA LEU A 143 1.20 -6.98 -7.97
C LEU A 143 1.64 -8.33 -7.37
N VAL A 144 1.07 -9.43 -7.88
CA VAL A 144 1.35 -10.80 -7.43
C VAL A 144 1.98 -11.65 -8.55
N PRO A 145 2.80 -12.65 -8.20
CA PRO A 145 3.29 -13.63 -9.17
C PRO A 145 2.14 -14.41 -9.84
N LEU A 146 2.39 -14.91 -11.04
CA LEU A 146 1.46 -15.78 -11.75
C LEU A 146 1.87 -17.25 -11.62
N THR A 147 0.92 -18.13 -11.29
CA THR A 147 1.16 -19.58 -11.23
C THR A 147 1.01 -20.19 -12.62
N ILE A 148 2.00 -20.98 -13.04
CA ILE A 148 1.89 -21.80 -14.27
C ILE A 148 1.34 -23.17 -13.87
N THR A 149 0.30 -23.61 -14.58
CA THR A 149 -0.36 -24.90 -14.37
C THR A 149 -0.47 -25.67 -15.68
N GLY A 150 -0.82 -26.96 -15.59
CA GLY A 150 -1.00 -27.82 -16.77
C GLY A 150 0.27 -28.52 -17.22
N LYS A 151 0.23 -29.09 -18.43
CA LYS A 151 1.24 -30.01 -18.96
C LYS A 151 2.66 -29.42 -19.04
N ASP A 152 2.79 -28.10 -19.17
CA ASP A 152 4.07 -27.43 -19.36
C ASP A 152 4.67 -26.96 -18.02
N ALA A 153 3.96 -27.12 -16.90
CA ALA A 153 4.39 -26.59 -15.59
C ALA A 153 5.74 -27.15 -15.12
N GLU A 154 6.01 -28.44 -15.36
CA GLU A 154 7.29 -29.06 -15.01
C GLU A 154 8.46 -28.44 -15.79
N TRP A 155 8.27 -28.21 -17.10
CA TRP A 155 9.28 -27.58 -17.93
C TRP A 155 9.59 -26.14 -17.49
N PHE A 156 8.57 -25.35 -17.16
CA PHE A 156 8.78 -24.00 -16.61
C PHE A 156 9.49 -24.02 -15.25
N ALA A 157 9.22 -25.02 -14.40
CA ALA A 157 9.88 -25.16 -13.10
C ALA A 157 11.38 -25.46 -13.23
N GLU A 158 11.82 -26.15 -14.29
CA GLU A 158 13.25 -26.37 -14.60
C GLU A 158 14.01 -25.07 -14.88
N LEU A 159 13.32 -24.00 -15.29
CA LEU A 159 13.90 -22.68 -15.51
C LEU A 159 14.02 -21.84 -14.23
N SER A 160 13.57 -22.34 -13.08
CA SER A 160 13.54 -21.58 -11.83
C SER A 160 14.89 -20.94 -11.48
N GLY A 161 14.87 -19.65 -11.14
CA GLY A 161 16.04 -18.83 -10.81
C GLY A 161 16.60 -18.04 -12.00
N ASN A 162 16.19 -18.37 -13.24
CA ASN A 162 16.57 -17.58 -14.40
C ASN A 162 15.75 -16.29 -14.48
N THR A 163 16.38 -15.23 -14.98
CA THR A 163 15.76 -13.94 -15.27
C THR A 163 15.96 -13.60 -16.74
N ILE A 164 14.95 -13.00 -17.36
CA ILE A 164 15.05 -12.52 -18.75
C ILE A 164 14.27 -11.22 -18.90
N PHE A 165 14.86 -10.24 -19.58
CA PHE A 165 14.17 -9.02 -19.97
C PHE A 165 13.11 -9.36 -21.01
N SER A 166 11.84 -9.03 -20.75
CA SER A 166 10.72 -9.45 -21.59
C SER A 166 9.61 -8.42 -21.61
N LYS A 167 8.86 -8.42 -22.71
CA LYS A 167 7.60 -7.71 -22.83
C LYS A 167 6.46 -8.64 -22.40
N VAL A 168 5.77 -8.28 -21.32
CA VAL A 168 4.54 -8.94 -20.87
C VAL A 168 3.38 -8.03 -21.26
N SER A 169 2.31 -8.61 -21.82
CA SER A 169 1.17 -7.81 -22.30
C SER A 169 -0.14 -8.58 -22.25
N ASN A 170 -1.23 -7.83 -22.17
CA ASN A 170 -2.61 -8.28 -22.40
C ASN A 170 -3.33 -7.23 -23.27
N GLU A 171 -4.65 -7.36 -23.46
CA GLU A 171 -5.44 -6.42 -24.27
C GLU A 171 -5.45 -4.98 -23.74
N ARG A 172 -5.11 -4.77 -22.47
CA ARG A 172 -5.23 -3.47 -21.78
C ARG A 172 -3.89 -2.79 -21.56
N ALA A 173 -2.82 -3.56 -21.33
CA ALA A 173 -1.53 -3.02 -20.90
C ALA A 173 -0.34 -3.85 -21.40
N SER A 174 0.83 -3.23 -21.38
CA SER A 174 2.10 -3.86 -21.70
C SER A 174 3.24 -3.27 -20.88
N PHE A 175 4.13 -4.13 -20.40
CA PHE A 175 5.30 -3.74 -19.60
C PHE A 175 6.55 -4.46 -20.10
N GLU A 176 7.66 -3.74 -20.16
CA GLU A 176 8.97 -4.26 -20.56
C GLU A 176 9.91 -4.19 -19.36
N GLU A 177 10.17 -5.33 -18.74
CA GLU A 177 11.14 -5.47 -17.65
C GLU A 177 11.51 -6.95 -17.47
N ASN A 178 12.37 -7.27 -16.51
CA ASN A 178 12.72 -8.64 -16.18
C ASN A 178 11.51 -9.44 -15.67
N ILE A 179 11.34 -10.64 -16.22
CA ILE A 179 10.57 -11.72 -15.60
C ILE A 179 11.53 -12.64 -14.84
N LEU A 180 11.05 -13.24 -13.76
CA LEU A 180 11.75 -14.24 -12.96
C LEU A 180 11.00 -15.56 -13.05
N PHE A 181 11.66 -16.61 -13.51
CA PHE A 181 11.15 -17.96 -13.41
C PHE A 181 11.28 -18.44 -11.97
N THR A 182 10.20 -18.98 -11.43
CA THR A 182 10.12 -19.57 -10.09
C THR A 182 9.66 -21.01 -10.18
N ARG A 183 9.84 -21.77 -9.11
CA ARG A 183 9.42 -23.18 -9.05
C ARG A 183 7.93 -23.40 -9.36
N TRP A 184 7.06 -22.41 -9.13
CA TRP A 184 5.61 -22.52 -9.29
C TRP A 184 5.04 -21.61 -10.39
N GLY A 185 5.86 -20.86 -11.11
CA GLY A 185 5.39 -19.95 -12.16
C GLY A 185 6.31 -18.76 -12.38
N LEU A 186 5.74 -17.59 -12.66
CA LEU A 186 6.47 -16.38 -13.05
C LEU A 186 6.32 -15.27 -12.02
N SER A 187 7.39 -14.51 -11.83
CA SER A 187 7.48 -13.32 -10.99
C SER A 187 8.34 -12.27 -11.69
N GLY A 188 8.90 -11.31 -10.96
CA GLY A 188 9.71 -10.22 -11.51
C GLY A 188 8.83 -9.02 -11.93
N PRO A 189 9.41 -7.82 -12.07
CA PRO A 189 8.62 -6.61 -12.18
C PRO A 189 7.64 -6.62 -13.37
N ALA A 190 7.99 -7.22 -14.51
CA ALA A 190 7.08 -7.27 -15.66
C ALA A 190 5.85 -8.16 -15.44
N ILE A 191 5.91 -9.15 -14.54
CA ILE A 191 4.76 -10.00 -14.19
C ILE A 191 3.92 -9.38 -13.08
N LEU A 192 4.55 -8.61 -12.19
CA LEU A 192 3.83 -7.93 -11.12
C LEU A 192 2.99 -6.76 -11.67
N GLN A 193 3.40 -6.12 -12.77
CA GLN A 193 2.64 -5.05 -13.43
C GLN A 193 1.48 -5.59 -14.26
#